data_AF-A0ABD1TEJ7-F1
#
_entry.id   AF-A0ABD1TEJ7-F1
#
_cell.length_a   1.000
_cell.length_b   1.000
_cell.length_c   1.000
_cell.angle_alpha   90.00
_cell.angle_beta   90.00
_cell.angle_gamma   90.00
#
_symmetry.space_group_name_H-M   'P 1'
#
loop_
_entity.id
_entity.type
_entity.pdbx_description
1 polymer ?
#
loop_
_entity_poly.entity_id
_entity_poly.type
_entity_poly.pdbx_seq_one_letter_code
_entity_poly.pdbx_strand_id
1 'polypeptide(L)'
;MNSGSNIDGCGGRLLVCYGNVDSSVKMATVGGIRQSEGSQNSLEIEDLARFAVDEHNKKQNALLEFKKVVNVKQQVVAGTMYYITLEAADGDKKKVYEAKVWVKPWMNFKEVQEFKLVGDA
;
A
#
# COMPACT_ATOMS: atom_id res chain seq x y z
N MET A 1 43.79 37.28 -9.12
CA MET A 1 42.45 37.49 -9.72
C MET A 1 41.42 36.96 -8.74
N ASN A 2 40.66 37.89 -8.18
CA ASN A 2 39.62 37.66 -7.19
C ASN A 2 38.27 37.43 -7.90
N SER A 3 37.26 37.02 -7.11
CA SER A 3 35.80 37.06 -7.37
C SER A 3 35.20 35.74 -7.90
N GLY A 4 34.23 35.09 -7.26
CA GLY A 4 33.48 35.47 -6.05
C GLY A 4 32.54 34.35 -5.58
N SER A 5 32.32 34.35 -4.27
CA SER A 5 31.29 33.65 -3.48
C SER A 5 29.93 34.39 -3.55
N ASN A 6 28.89 33.81 -2.93
CA ASN A 6 27.50 34.28 -2.67
C ASN A 6 26.40 33.69 -3.58
N ILE A 7 25.19 33.33 -3.11
CA ILE A 7 24.50 33.64 -1.85
C ILE A 7 23.39 32.62 -1.55
N ASP A 8 23.24 32.28 -0.27
CA ASP A 8 22.08 31.66 0.37
C ASP A 8 20.81 32.53 0.31
N GLY A 9 19.63 31.91 0.21
CA GLY A 9 18.34 32.60 0.25
C GLY A 9 17.20 31.77 0.86
N CYS A 10 17.19 31.68 2.19
CA CYS A 10 16.16 31.10 3.04
C CYS A 10 14.84 31.91 3.06
N GLY A 11 13.72 31.20 3.30
CA GLY A 11 12.49 31.75 3.91
C GLY A 11 11.40 30.69 4.04
N GLY A 12 11.03 30.17 5.22
CA GLY A 12 11.48 30.48 6.56
C GLY A 12 10.96 29.50 7.63
N ARG A 13 11.71 29.50 8.74
CA ARG A 13 11.26 29.44 10.14
C ARG A 13 10.78 28.11 10.75
N LEU A 14 11.80 27.38 11.22
CA LEU A 14 11.95 26.66 12.49
C LEU A 14 11.06 27.12 13.67
N LEU A 15 10.41 26.19 14.42
CA LEU A 15 10.74 25.83 15.82
C LEU A 15 9.71 24.87 16.49
N VAL A 16 10.10 23.58 16.64
CA VAL A 16 10.09 22.62 17.81
C VAL A 16 8.88 22.65 18.80
N CYS A 17 8.23 21.52 19.15
CA CYS A 17 8.61 20.60 20.25
C CYS A 17 7.79 19.28 20.31
N TYR A 18 8.52 18.17 20.53
CA TYR A 18 8.21 16.92 21.27
C TYR A 18 6.82 16.26 21.20
N GLY A 19 6.80 15.08 20.58
CA GLY A 19 5.80 14.04 20.78
C GLY A 19 6.28 12.73 20.15
N ASN A 20 6.52 11.73 20.98
CA ASN A 20 6.77 10.34 20.59
C ASN A 20 5.49 9.80 19.91
N VAL A 21 5.54 9.43 18.62
CA VAL A 21 4.66 8.41 18.00
C VAL A 21 5.21 8.05 16.61
N ASP A 22 5.67 6.80 16.54
CA ASP A 22 5.44 5.80 15.50
C ASP A 22 5.32 6.19 14.01
N SER A 23 6.13 5.50 13.21
CA SER A 23 5.97 5.19 11.77
C SER A 23 5.93 6.34 10.76
N SER A 24 7.13 6.77 10.35
CA SER A 24 7.55 7.14 8.99
C SER A 24 6.45 7.31 7.92
N VAL A 25 5.71 8.42 7.98
CA VAL A 25 4.83 8.88 6.89
C VAL A 25 5.70 9.31 5.70
N LYS A 26 5.86 8.41 4.72
CA LYS A 26 6.51 8.72 3.44
C LYS A 26 5.53 9.52 2.58
N MET A 27 5.73 10.84 2.48
CA MET A 27 4.96 11.68 1.56
C MET A 27 5.08 11.15 0.12
N ALA A 28 3.92 10.86 -0.49
CA ALA A 28 3.84 10.32 -1.84
C ALA A 28 3.60 11.47 -2.85
N THR A 29 4.56 11.65 -3.75
CA THR A 29 4.42 12.48 -4.96
C THR A 29 3.20 12.02 -5.76
N VAL A 30 2.27 12.93 -6.02
CA VAL A 30 1.05 12.66 -6.79
C VAL A 30 1.40 12.28 -8.24
N GLY A 31 0.93 11.12 -8.72
CA GLY A 31 0.93 10.76 -10.14
C GLY A 31 1.82 9.58 -10.59
N GLY A 32 2.76 9.10 -9.78
CA GLY A 32 3.59 7.93 -10.12
C GLY A 32 3.10 6.63 -9.47
N ILE A 33 2.93 5.55 -10.24
CA ILE A 33 2.82 4.20 -9.66
C ILE A 33 4.17 3.90 -8.99
N ARG A 34 4.19 3.88 -7.66
CA ARG A 34 5.38 3.48 -6.92
C ARG A 34 5.29 1.98 -6.71
N GLN A 35 6.19 1.23 -7.34
CA GLN A 35 6.46 -0.15 -6.93
C GLN A 35 7.13 -0.10 -5.56
N SER A 36 6.48 -0.66 -4.55
CA SER A 36 7.09 -0.82 -3.23
C SER A 36 8.00 -2.06 -3.25
N GLU A 37 9.11 -1.99 -3.99
CA GLU A 37 10.15 -3.04 -3.98
C GLU A 37 10.83 -3.17 -2.60
N GLY A 38 10.72 -2.15 -1.73
CA GLY A 38 11.38 -2.14 -0.42
C GLY A 38 10.50 -2.43 0.80
N SER A 39 9.21 -2.72 0.62
CA SER A 39 8.25 -2.85 1.74
C SER A 39 7.18 -3.90 1.47
N GLN A 40 7.58 -5.02 0.85
CA GLN A 40 6.68 -6.09 0.40
C GLN A 40 5.92 -6.78 1.55
N ASN A 41 6.24 -6.48 2.82
CA ASN A 41 5.59 -7.02 4.01
C ASN A 41 5.39 -5.94 5.10
N SER A 42 4.91 -4.73 4.76
CA SER A 42 4.38 -3.87 5.83
C SER A 42 3.16 -4.56 6.43
N LEU A 43 3.06 -4.59 7.76
CA LEU A 43 1.91 -5.18 8.49
C LEU A 43 0.59 -4.67 7.93
N GLU A 44 0.53 -3.40 7.53
CA GLU A 44 -0.65 -2.79 6.90
C GLU A 44 -1.06 -3.48 5.59
N ILE A 45 -0.11 -3.86 4.73
CA ILE A 45 -0.44 -4.50 3.46
C ILE A 45 -0.87 -5.95 3.68
N GLU A 46 -0.23 -6.66 4.60
CA GLU A 46 -0.68 -8.00 4.99
C GLU A 46 -2.10 -7.97 5.58
N ASP A 47 -2.42 -6.96 6.39
CA ASP A 47 -3.76 -6.79 6.97
C ASP A 47 -4.79 -6.51 5.88
N LEU A 48 -4.47 -5.64 4.91
CA LEU A 48 -5.32 -5.38 3.74
C LEU A 48 -5.50 -6.63 2.85
N ALA A 49 -4.44 -7.42 2.67
CA ALA A 49 -4.48 -8.67 1.92
C ALA A 49 -5.40 -9.70 2.61
N ARG A 50 -5.24 -9.88 3.93
CA ARG A 50 -6.08 -10.77 4.74
C ARG A 50 -7.54 -10.30 4.74
N PHE A 51 -7.78 -9.00 4.87
CA PHE A 51 -9.11 -8.42 4.78
C PHE A 51 -9.78 -8.70 3.43
N ALA A 52 -9.04 -8.57 2.33
CA ALA A 52 -9.57 -8.86 1.00
C ALA A 52 -9.93 -10.35 0.83
N VAL A 53 -9.10 -11.27 1.34
CA VAL A 53 -9.40 -12.70 1.32
C VAL A 53 -10.60 -13.04 2.21
N ASP A 54 -10.68 -12.46 3.42
CA ASP A 54 -11.81 -12.68 4.34
C ASP A 54 -13.13 -12.15 3.76
N GLU A 55 -13.13 -10.95 3.17
CA GLU A 55 -14.29 -10.41 2.47
C GLU A 55 -14.72 -11.31 1.31
N HIS A 56 -13.76 -11.83 0.54
CA HIS A 56 -14.06 -12.73 -0.56
C HIS A 56 -14.65 -14.06 -0.05
N ASN A 57 -14.05 -14.64 0.99
CA ASN A 57 -14.53 -15.86 1.62
C ASN A 57 -15.96 -15.70 2.14
N LYS A 58 -16.29 -14.55 2.77
CA LYS A 58 -17.65 -14.23 3.22
C LYS A 58 -18.63 -14.05 2.06
N LYS A 59 -18.24 -13.37 0.98
CA LYS A 59 -19.13 -13.07 -0.16
C LYS A 59 -19.36 -14.26 -1.09
N GLN A 60 -18.34 -15.08 -1.31
CA GLN A 60 -18.37 -16.21 -2.24
C GLN A 60 -18.50 -17.57 -1.55
N ASN A 61 -18.58 -17.58 -0.20
CA ASN A 61 -18.53 -18.81 0.61
C ASN A 61 -17.32 -19.69 0.24
N ALA A 62 -16.21 -19.03 -0.08
CA ALA A 62 -14.94 -19.68 -0.41
C ALA A 62 -14.11 -19.89 0.87
N LEU A 63 -13.21 -20.87 0.83
CA LEU A 63 -12.28 -21.17 1.93
C LEU A 63 -10.84 -20.94 1.43
N LEU A 64 -10.56 -19.72 0.98
CA LEU A 64 -9.22 -19.34 0.56
C LEU A 64 -8.32 -19.13 1.78
N GLU A 65 -7.21 -19.85 1.81
CA GLU A 65 -6.17 -19.69 2.81
C GLU A 65 -5.08 -18.76 2.27
N PHE A 66 -5.00 -17.55 2.79
CA PHE A 66 -3.92 -16.61 2.48
C PHE A 66 -2.56 -17.23 2.81
N LYS A 67 -1.65 -17.27 1.83
CA LYS A 67 -0.29 -17.78 1.99
C LYS A 67 0.72 -16.65 2.16
N LYS A 68 0.86 -15.80 1.14
CA LYS A 68 1.83 -14.70 1.13
C LYS A 68 1.45 -13.62 0.14
N VAL A 69 1.98 -12.41 0.33
CA VAL A 69 1.93 -11.35 -0.66
C VAL A 69 3.11 -11.51 -1.61
N VAL A 70 2.84 -11.52 -2.91
CA VAL A 70 3.86 -11.61 -3.98
C VAL A 70 4.34 -10.22 -4.35
N ASN A 71 3.39 -9.31 -4.54
CA ASN A 71 3.69 -7.98 -5.05
C ASN A 71 2.66 -6.97 -4.57
N VAL A 72 3.13 -5.73 -4.40
CA VAL A 72 2.30 -4.62 -3.95
C VAL A 72 2.63 -3.40 -4.78
N LYS A 73 1.61 -2.83 -5.43
CA LYS A 73 1.72 -1.55 -6.12
C LYS A 73 0.82 -0.54 -5.41
N GLN A 74 1.30 0.69 -5.33
CA GLN A 74 0.56 1.78 -4.73
C GLN A 74 0.38 2.87 -5.78
N GLN A 75 -0.83 3.40 -5.88
CA GLN A 75 -1.16 4.48 -6.79
C GLN A 75 -1.94 5.56 -6.04
N VAL A 76 -1.43 6.79 -6.09
CA VAL A 76 -2.14 7.96 -5.57
C VAL A 76 -3.16 8.40 -6.61
N VAL A 77 -4.44 8.35 -6.25
CA VAL A 77 -5.59 8.76 -7.07
C VAL A 77 -6.44 9.75 -6.27
N ALA A 78 -7.77 9.74 -6.39
CA ALA A 78 -8.67 10.31 -5.39
C ALA A 78 -8.67 9.48 -4.08
N GLY A 79 -7.49 9.11 -3.60
CA GLY A 79 -7.20 8.27 -2.43
C GLY A 79 -5.82 7.65 -2.57
N THR A 80 -5.59 6.57 -1.85
CA THR A 80 -4.50 5.64 -2.10
C THR A 80 -5.09 4.32 -2.56
N MET A 81 -4.74 3.89 -3.76
CA MET A 81 -5.15 2.61 -4.30
C MET A 81 -4.00 1.61 -4.20
N TYR A 82 -4.26 0.52 -3.51
CA TYR A 82 -3.33 -0.58 -3.29
C TYR A 82 -3.70 -1.74 -4.22
N TYR A 83 -2.76 -2.15 -5.05
CA TYR A 83 -2.86 -3.35 -5.87
C TYR A 83 -1.99 -4.41 -5.22
N ILE A 84 -2.62 -5.40 -4.62
CA ILE A 84 -1.98 -6.43 -3.82
C ILE A 84 -2.13 -7.74 -4.59
N THR A 85 -1.02 -8.28 -5.07
CA THR A 85 -0.95 -9.62 -5.63
C THR A 85 -0.60 -10.57 -4.51
N LEU A 86 -1.50 -11.49 -4.17
CA LEU A 86 -1.34 -12.45 -3.09
C LEU A 86 -1.54 -13.88 -3.59
N GLU A 87 -0.82 -14.81 -3.00
CA GLU A 87 -1.04 -16.24 -3.18
C GLU A 87 -1.99 -16.73 -2.08
N ALA A 88 -3.03 -17.45 -2.49
CA ALA A 88 -3.93 -18.15 -1.58
C ALA A 88 -4.14 -19.59 -2.04
N ALA A 89 -4.32 -20.50 -1.08
CA ALA A 89 -4.66 -21.89 -1.37
C ALA A 89 -6.17 -22.08 -1.28
N ASP A 90 -6.74 -22.67 -2.32
CA ASP A 90 -8.13 -23.09 -2.41
C ASP A 90 -8.16 -24.61 -2.29
N GLY A 91 -8.17 -25.12 -1.06
CA GLY A 91 -7.89 -26.53 -0.77
C GLY A 91 -6.46 -26.91 -1.18
N ASP A 92 -6.32 -27.89 -2.07
CA ASP A 92 -5.02 -28.37 -2.57
C ASP A 92 -4.41 -27.52 -3.69
N LYS A 93 -5.17 -26.56 -4.24
CA LYS A 93 -4.71 -25.75 -5.39
C LYS A 93 -4.23 -24.39 -4.94
N LYS A 94 -2.97 -24.07 -5.25
CA LYS A 94 -2.41 -22.73 -5.02
C LYS A 94 -2.79 -21.83 -6.19
N LYS A 95 -3.31 -20.66 -5.86
CA LYS A 95 -3.84 -19.69 -6.80
C LYS A 95 -3.32 -18.30 -6.46
N VAL A 96 -3.02 -17.51 -7.49
CA VAL A 96 -2.61 -16.12 -7.38
C VAL A 96 -3.82 -15.23 -7.60
N TYR A 97 -4.06 -14.33 -6.66
CA TYR A 97 -5.14 -13.37 -6.69
C TYR A 97 -4.58 -11.94 -6.73
N GLU A 98 -5.25 -11.08 -7.47
CA GLU A 98 -5.03 -9.63 -7.44
C GLU A 98 -6.21 -8.98 -6.72
N ALA A 99 -5.90 -8.37 -5.59
CA ALA A 99 -6.82 -7.58 -4.78
C ALA A 99 -6.52 -6.09 -4.98
N LYS A 100 -7.56 -5.30 -5.22
CA LYS A 100 -7.49 -3.84 -5.32
C LYS A 100 -8.22 -3.25 -4.13
N VAL A 101 -7.48 -2.56 -3.26
CA VAL A 101 -8.04 -1.93 -2.07
C VAL A 101 -7.90 -0.42 -2.19
N TRP A 102 -9.02 0.30 -2.09
CA TRP A 102 -9.05 1.74 -2.18
C TRP A 102 -9.24 2.35 -0.81
N VAL A 103 -8.28 3.16 -0.39
CA VAL A 103 -8.23 3.79 0.93
C VAL A 103 -8.27 5.31 0.79
N LYS A 104 -9.21 5.96 1.46
CA LYS A 104 -9.33 7.42 1.53
C LYS A 104 -9.14 7.85 2.98
N PRO A 105 -7.93 8.29 3.38
CA PRO A 105 -7.64 8.63 4.78
C PRO A 105 -8.51 9.79 5.29
N TRP A 106 -8.91 10.74 4.42
CA TRP A 106 -9.77 11.86 4.81
C TRP A 106 -11.24 11.48 5.09
N MET A 107 -11.69 10.29 4.69
CA MET A 107 -13.04 9.78 4.99
C MET A 107 -13.00 8.52 5.87
N ASN A 108 -11.82 8.06 6.31
CA ASN A 108 -11.63 6.74 6.92
C ASN A 108 -12.29 5.60 6.12
N PHE A 109 -12.30 5.74 4.79
CA PHE A 109 -12.96 4.79 3.90
C PHE A 109 -11.93 3.80 3.40
N LYS A 110 -12.18 2.50 3.59
CA LYS A 110 -11.40 1.42 2.98
C LYS A 110 -12.38 0.43 2.35
N GLU A 111 -12.17 0.10 1.09
CA GLU A 111 -13.04 -0.84 0.36
C GLU A 111 -12.22 -1.67 -0.62
N VAL A 112 -12.53 -2.96 -0.69
CA VAL A 112 -11.99 -3.85 -1.72
C VAL A 112 -12.78 -3.60 -3.00
N GLN A 113 -12.18 -2.84 -3.92
CA GLN A 113 -12.77 -2.53 -5.21
C GLN A 113 -12.90 -3.79 -6.07
N GLU A 114 -11.88 -4.64 -6.04
CA GLU A 114 -11.80 -5.79 -6.94
C GLU A 114 -10.98 -6.90 -6.30
N PHE A 115 -11.42 -8.13 -6.46
CA PHE A 115 -10.67 -9.33 -6.10
C PHE A 115 -10.81 -10.32 -7.24
N LYS A 116 -9.72 -10.55 -7.98
CA LYS A 116 -9.71 -11.38 -9.18
C LYS A 116 -8.66 -12.46 -9.06
N LEU A 117 -9.01 -13.66 -9.52
CA LEU A 117 -8.05 -14.72 -9.78
C LEU A 117 -7.21 -14.34 -11.00
N VAL A 118 -5.90 -14.29 -10.85
CA VAL A 118 -4.94 -14.03 -11.94
C VAL A 118 -4.54 -15.34 -12.61
N GLY A 119 -4.36 -16.41 -11.84
CA GLY A 119 -4.01 -17.73 -12.34
C GLY A 119 -3.65 -18.70 -11.22
N ASP A 120 -3.30 -19.93 -11.58
CA ASP A 120 -2.69 -20.90 -10.67
C ASP A 120 -1.21 -20.52 -10.41
N ALA A 121 -0.72 -20.77 -9.20
CA ALA A 121 0.63 -20.41 -8.74
C ALA A 121 1.69 -21.48 -9.04
#